data_AF-A0A450UW32-F1
#
_entry.id   AF-A0A450UW32-F1
#
_cell.length_a   1.000
_cell.length_b   1.000
_cell.length_c   1.000
_cell.angle_alpha   90.00
_cell.angle_beta   90.00
_cell.angle_gamma   90.00
#
_symmetry.space_group_name_H-M   'P 1'
#
loop_
_entity.id
_entity.type
_entity.pdbx_description
1 polymer ?
#
loop_
_entity_poly.entity_id
_entity_poly.type
_entity_poly.pdbx_seq_one_letter_code
_entity_poly.pdbx_strand_id
1 'polypeptide(L)'
;MKINPQWIAAIAISAVITLIVNTDIVKLTHLKLSELIEQVKEPSGITSSVLRSTDARGIITAPTESTTVGAEFEAQGAVTLQSNQIAWLAVRIGELYWPKEPAIISSGHWTRRIFEGGSQGEKLLVLLIVDKTTNRQIENWFESSRRTGSFPGMRLGGITTTAAEIRFTLR
;
A
#
# COMPACT_ATOMS: atom_id res chain seq x y z
N MET A 1 -0.39 -36.00 -35.28
CA MET A 1 -0.02 -34.81 -34.48
C MET A 1 -1.16 -34.56 -33.49
N LYS A 2 -0.99 -34.89 -32.20
CA LYS A 2 -2.05 -34.78 -31.17
C LYS A 2 -1.99 -33.39 -30.56
N ILE A 3 -3.07 -32.61 -30.69
CA ILE A 3 -3.20 -31.28 -30.07
C ILE A 3 -3.48 -31.48 -28.59
N ASN A 4 -2.71 -30.81 -27.74
CA ASN A 4 -2.84 -30.88 -26.28
C ASN A 4 -4.08 -30.10 -25.82
N PRO A 5 -5.05 -30.72 -25.13
CA PRO A 5 -6.31 -30.09 -24.72
C PRO A 5 -6.14 -28.93 -23.72
N GLN A 6 -4.97 -28.80 -23.07
CA GLN A 6 -4.70 -27.67 -22.17
C GLN A 6 -4.52 -26.34 -22.90
N TRP A 7 -4.24 -26.36 -24.21
CA TRP A 7 -4.08 -25.14 -25.00
C TRP A 7 -5.42 -24.50 -25.42
N ILE A 8 -6.52 -25.27 -25.41
CA ILE A 8 -7.85 -24.77 -25.80
C ILE A 8 -8.52 -24.02 -24.63
N ALA A 9 -8.26 -24.43 -23.38
CA ALA A 9 -8.81 -23.78 -22.19
C ALA A 9 -8.24 -22.38 -21.94
N ALA A 10 -6.97 -22.13 -22.28
CA ALA A 10 -6.32 -20.84 -22.06
C ALA A 10 -6.84 -19.72 -22.98
N ILE A 11 -7.33 -20.05 -24.19
CA ILE A 11 -7.83 -19.07 -25.16
C ILE A 11 -9.25 -18.61 -24.81
N ALA A 12 -10.08 -19.49 -24.22
CA ALA A 12 -11.46 -19.15 -23.87
C ALA A 12 -11.56 -18.18 -22.68
N ILE A 13 -10.63 -18.25 -21.72
CA ILE A 13 -10.65 -17.39 -20.52
C ILE A 13 -10.30 -15.93 -20.87
N SER A 14 -9.46 -15.72 -21.89
CA SER A 14 -9.06 -14.37 -22.33
C SER A 14 -10.22 -13.60 -22.98
N ALA A 15 -11.16 -14.30 -23.64
CA ALA A 15 -12.29 -13.66 -24.31
C ALA A 15 -13.43 -13.23 -23.37
N VAL A 16 -13.57 -13.88 -22.21
CA VAL A 16 -14.67 -13.60 -21.24
C VAL A 16 -14.38 -12.35 -20.40
N ILE A 17 -13.11 -12.03 -20.13
CA ILE A 17 -12.74 -10.88 -19.28
C ILE A 17 -12.83 -9.55 -20.04
N THR A 18 -12.74 -9.55 -21.37
CA THR A 18 -12.88 -8.32 -22.17
C THR A 18 -14.33 -7.85 -22.33
N LEU A 19 -15.34 -8.67 -22.00
CA LEU A 19 -16.76 -8.35 -22.22
C LEU A 19 -17.52 -7.92 -20.95
N ILE A 20 -16.81 -7.42 -19.92
CA ILE A 20 -17.43 -6.92 -18.68
C ILE A 20 -17.03 -5.46 -18.44
N VAL A 21 -17.27 -4.57 -19.40
CA VAL A 21 -17.56 -3.15 -19.11
C VAL A 21 -18.36 -2.51 -20.25
N ASN A 22 -19.69 -2.59 -20.21
CA ASN A 22 -20.63 -1.47 -20.51
C ASN A 22 -22.09 -1.99 -20.59
N THR A 23 -22.87 -1.66 -19.55
CA THR A 23 -24.03 -0.74 -19.58
C THR A 23 -25.29 -1.34 -20.22
N ASP A 24 -26.02 -2.11 -19.41
CA ASP A 24 -27.33 -1.71 -18.89
C ASP A 24 -28.01 -2.91 -18.19
N ILE A 25 -28.91 -2.64 -17.22
CA ILE A 25 -29.91 -3.58 -16.64
C ILE A 25 -29.39 -4.51 -15.51
N VAL A 26 -28.89 -4.08 -14.36
CA VAL A 26 -29.58 -3.51 -13.15
C VAL A 26 -31.03 -3.95 -12.83
N LYS A 27 -31.72 -4.85 -13.55
CA LYS A 27 -33.16 -5.16 -13.23
C LYS A 27 -33.54 -6.61 -12.89
N LEU A 28 -32.62 -7.56 -12.80
CA LEU A 28 -32.95 -8.96 -12.49
C LEU A 28 -32.16 -9.53 -11.29
N THR A 29 -31.98 -8.72 -10.25
CA THR A 29 -31.08 -8.98 -9.10
C THR A 29 -31.59 -9.92 -8.01
N HIS A 30 -32.81 -10.47 -8.03
CA HIS A 30 -33.36 -11.06 -6.78
C HIS A 30 -33.74 -12.55 -6.77
N LEU A 31 -33.65 -13.28 -7.88
CA LEU A 31 -34.26 -14.63 -7.97
C LEU A 31 -33.35 -15.81 -8.34
N LYS A 32 -32.03 -15.61 -8.47
CA LYS A 32 -31.09 -16.72 -8.72
C LYS A 32 -29.93 -16.83 -7.71
N LEU A 33 -29.97 -16.03 -6.65
CA LEU A 33 -28.92 -16.00 -5.63
C LEU A 33 -29.06 -17.16 -4.62
N SER A 34 -30.27 -17.66 -4.39
CA SER A 34 -30.54 -18.78 -3.47
C SER A 34 -30.11 -20.14 -4.05
N GLU A 35 -30.26 -20.36 -5.36
CA GLU A 35 -29.78 -21.59 -6.04
C GLU A 35 -28.26 -21.70 -6.11
N LEU A 36 -27.55 -20.57 -6.04
CA LEU A 36 -26.08 -20.51 -6.06
C LEU A 36 -25.43 -20.85 -4.71
N ILE A 37 -26.16 -20.72 -3.61
CA ILE A 37 -25.65 -20.98 -2.25
C ILE A 37 -25.71 -22.48 -1.89
N GLU A 38 -26.58 -23.26 -2.53
CA GLU A 38 -26.78 -24.69 -2.20
C GLU A 38 -25.79 -25.64 -2.92
N GLN A 39 -25.03 -25.16 -3.92
CA GLN A 39 -23.98 -25.95 -4.60
C GLN A 39 -22.59 -25.83 -3.96
N VAL A 40 -22.43 -25.06 -2.86
CA VAL A 40 -21.23 -25.03 -2.02
C VAL A 40 -21.24 -26.24 -1.07
N LYS A 41 -21.11 -27.44 -1.63
CA LYS A 41 -20.87 -28.69 -0.90
C LYS A 41 -19.70 -29.44 -1.56
N GLU A 42 -18.51 -28.91 -1.26
CA GLU A 42 -17.13 -29.45 -1.27
C GLU A 42 -16.89 -30.96 -1.54
N PRO A 43 -15.66 -31.42 -1.88
CA PRO A 43 -14.40 -30.69 -2.11
C PRO A 43 -13.59 -31.17 -3.34
N SER A 44 -12.67 -30.33 -3.82
CA SER A 44 -11.32 -30.63 -4.36
C SER A 44 -10.95 -29.77 -5.57
N GLY A 45 -9.93 -28.93 -5.41
CA GLY A 45 -9.37 -28.09 -6.47
C GLY A 45 -9.39 -26.61 -6.13
N ILE A 46 -8.58 -26.24 -5.15
CA ILE A 46 -8.34 -24.88 -4.68
C ILE A 46 -8.07 -23.94 -5.87
N THR A 47 -9.04 -23.08 -6.12
CA THR A 47 -8.96 -21.71 -6.64
C THR A 47 -7.58 -21.21 -7.06
N SER A 48 -7.35 -21.11 -8.37
CA SER A 48 -6.27 -20.32 -9.00
C SER A 48 -6.46 -18.80 -8.85
N SER A 49 -7.42 -18.34 -8.05
CA SER A 49 -7.71 -16.94 -7.73
C SER A 49 -7.28 -16.51 -6.32
N VAL A 50 -6.60 -17.37 -5.54
CA VAL A 50 -6.14 -17.10 -4.15
C VAL A 50 -4.60 -17.02 -4.03
N LEU A 51 -3.91 -16.62 -5.11
CA LEU A 51 -2.50 -16.18 -5.02
C LEU A 51 -2.37 -14.71 -5.43
N ARG A 52 -3.20 -13.83 -4.86
CA ARG A 52 -2.69 -12.48 -4.60
C ARG A 52 -1.60 -12.67 -3.56
N SER A 53 -0.33 -12.65 -3.95
CA SER A 53 0.76 -12.50 -2.98
C SER A 53 0.34 -11.36 -2.04
N THR A 54 0.29 -11.63 -0.75
CA THR A 54 -0.14 -10.72 0.31
C THR A 54 1.05 -10.28 1.16
N ASP A 55 2.26 -10.28 0.59
CA ASP A 55 3.47 -10.21 1.42
C ASP A 55 4.14 -8.85 1.45
N ALA A 56 3.46 -7.79 0.98
CA ALA A 56 3.92 -6.43 1.19
C ALA A 56 3.91 -6.12 2.70
N ARG A 57 5.08 -5.99 3.31
CA ARG A 57 5.23 -5.85 4.76
C ARG A 57 6.50 -5.09 5.09
N GLY A 58 6.60 -4.58 6.30
CA GLY A 58 7.79 -3.89 6.75
C GLY A 58 7.82 -3.75 8.26
N ILE A 59 8.98 -3.34 8.76
CA ILE A 59 9.24 -3.09 10.17
C ILE A 59 10.08 -1.83 10.29
N ILE A 60 9.93 -1.13 11.41
CA ILE A 60 10.84 -0.09 11.86
C ILE A 60 11.57 -0.64 13.08
N THR A 61 12.90 -0.61 13.06
CA THR A 61 13.76 -1.10 14.15
C THR A 61 14.42 0.03 14.93
N ALA A 62 14.48 1.23 14.35
CA ALA A 62 14.92 2.44 15.03
C ALA A 62 14.13 3.67 14.54
N PRO A 63 13.79 4.63 15.42
CA PRO A 63 13.93 4.55 16.88
C PRO A 63 13.09 3.41 17.49
N THR A 64 13.33 3.05 18.74
CA THR A 64 12.45 2.10 19.45
C THR A 64 11.23 2.84 20.01
N GLU A 65 10.17 2.10 20.31
CA GLU A 65 8.92 2.65 20.83
C GLU A 65 9.15 3.59 22.03
N SER A 66 8.48 4.74 22.02
CA SER A 66 8.52 5.79 23.04
C SER A 66 9.90 6.41 23.30
N THR A 67 10.84 6.30 22.35
CA THR A 67 12.16 6.92 22.47
C THR A 67 12.09 8.44 22.28
N THR A 68 12.87 9.18 23.07
CA THR A 68 13.10 10.61 22.84
C THR A 68 14.26 10.82 21.86
N VAL A 69 14.01 11.55 20.78
CA VAL A 69 14.98 11.87 19.73
C VAL A 69 15.13 13.37 19.55
N GLY A 70 16.28 13.83 19.03
CA GLY A 70 16.46 15.23 18.65
C GLY A 70 15.82 15.58 17.30
N ALA A 71 15.91 16.84 16.89
CA ALA A 71 15.47 17.33 15.58
C ALA A 71 16.05 16.55 14.38
N GLU A 72 17.21 15.94 14.56
CA GLU A 72 17.84 15.06 13.60
C GLU A 72 18.10 13.71 14.26
N PHE A 73 17.62 12.63 13.64
CA PHE A 73 17.83 11.26 14.13
C PHE A 73 17.87 10.25 12.98
N GLU A 74 18.39 9.07 13.26
CA GLU A 74 18.43 7.97 12.31
C GLU A 74 17.23 7.04 12.52
N ALA A 75 16.57 6.71 11.41
CA ALA A 75 15.54 5.69 11.35
C ALA A 75 16.06 4.49 10.55
N GLN A 76 15.71 3.29 11.00
CA GLN A 76 16.13 2.04 10.38
C GLN A 76 14.98 1.04 10.32
N GLY A 77 15.07 0.11 9.37
CA GLY A 77 14.13 -1.00 9.32
C GLY A 77 14.33 -1.90 8.10
N ALA A 78 13.28 -2.62 7.75
CA ALA A 78 13.24 -3.46 6.57
C ALA A 78 11.86 -3.40 5.91
N VAL A 79 11.81 -3.63 4.60
CA VAL A 79 10.56 -3.69 3.84
C VAL A 79 10.64 -4.79 2.78
N THR A 80 9.52 -5.45 2.53
CA THR A 80 9.29 -6.31 1.37
C THR A 80 8.20 -5.63 0.53
N LEU A 81 8.54 -5.27 -0.70
CA LEU A 81 7.66 -4.61 -1.66
C LEU A 81 7.29 -5.56 -2.78
N GLN A 82 6.08 -5.40 -3.32
CA GLN A 82 5.67 -6.03 -4.56
C GLN A 82 5.99 -5.14 -5.77
N SER A 83 5.89 -5.74 -6.96
CA SER A 83 5.99 -4.98 -8.21
C SER A 83 4.99 -3.83 -8.22
N ASN A 84 5.47 -2.62 -8.57
CA ASN A 84 4.69 -1.38 -8.61
C ASN A 84 4.29 -0.78 -7.24
N GLN A 85 4.83 -1.29 -6.13
CA GLN A 85 4.69 -0.64 -4.83
C GLN A 85 5.94 0.17 -4.49
N ILE A 86 5.72 1.23 -3.71
CA ILE A 86 6.77 2.12 -3.22
C ILE A 86 6.54 2.27 -1.71
N ALA A 87 7.61 2.29 -0.92
CA ALA A 87 7.51 2.60 0.49
C ALA A 87 7.93 4.05 0.78
N TRP A 88 7.27 4.66 1.76
CA TRP A 88 7.61 5.97 2.28
C TRP A 88 7.69 5.92 3.80
N LEU A 89 8.70 6.60 4.34
CA LEU A 89 8.62 7.02 5.74
C LEU A 89 7.81 8.30 5.81
N ALA A 90 6.99 8.42 6.84
CA ALA A 90 6.27 9.63 7.15
C ALA A 90 6.20 9.85 8.66
N VAL A 91 6.26 11.10 9.08
CA VAL A 91 5.84 11.47 10.43
C VAL A 91 4.35 11.76 10.42
N ARG A 92 3.62 11.19 11.37
CA ARG A 92 2.18 11.38 11.54
C ARG A 92 1.87 12.11 12.84
N ILE A 93 1.00 13.11 12.73
CA ILE A 93 0.40 13.84 13.86
C ILE A 93 -1.11 13.90 13.61
N GLY A 94 -1.89 13.21 14.44
CA GLY A 94 -3.32 12.99 14.18
C GLY A 94 -3.54 12.30 12.82
N GLU A 95 -4.33 12.94 11.96
CA GLU A 95 -4.70 12.44 10.62
C GLU A 95 -3.80 12.95 9.49
N LEU A 96 -2.75 13.71 9.83
CA LEU A 96 -1.87 14.35 8.85
C LEU A 96 -0.51 13.66 8.81
N TYR A 97 0.04 13.57 7.59
CA TYR A 97 1.29 12.91 7.28
C TYR A 97 2.29 13.92 6.69
N TRP A 98 3.56 13.79 7.09
CA TRP A 98 4.70 14.48 6.52
C TRP A 98 5.67 13.42 5.99
N PRO A 99 5.54 13.02 4.71
CA PRO A 99 6.45 12.08 4.06
C PRO A 99 7.91 12.57 4.11
N LYS A 100 8.84 11.62 4.05
CA LYS A 100 10.28 11.88 4.12
C LYS A 100 10.97 11.34 2.88
N GLU A 101 11.65 12.22 2.17
CA GLU A 101 12.45 11.86 1.02
C GLU A 101 13.80 11.24 1.43
N PRO A 102 14.37 10.37 0.59
CA PRO A 102 13.75 9.77 -0.60
C PRO A 102 12.91 8.54 -0.23
N ALA A 103 11.95 8.21 -1.11
CA ALA A 103 11.19 6.96 -1.04
C ALA A 103 12.09 5.73 -0.98
N ILE A 104 11.53 4.61 -0.54
CA ILE A 104 12.14 3.29 -0.52
C ILE A 104 11.56 2.50 -1.70
N ILE A 105 12.36 2.29 -2.74
CA ILE A 105 11.90 1.73 -4.03
C ILE A 105 12.22 0.25 -4.20
N SER A 106 12.92 -0.36 -3.24
CA SER A 106 13.35 -1.76 -3.29
C SER A 106 13.15 -2.43 -1.94
N SER A 107 12.84 -3.73 -1.97
CA SER A 107 12.87 -4.58 -0.78
C SER A 107 14.26 -4.64 -0.15
N GLY A 108 14.32 -4.88 1.15
CA GLY A 108 15.55 -5.02 1.93
C GLY A 108 15.58 -4.12 3.15
N HIS A 109 16.78 -3.99 3.72
CA HIS A 109 17.03 -3.08 4.83
C HIS A 109 17.18 -1.65 4.33
N TRP A 110 16.76 -0.70 5.16
CA TRP A 110 16.89 0.71 4.88
C TRP A 110 17.37 1.45 6.14
N THR A 111 18.13 2.51 5.89
CA THR A 111 18.56 3.50 6.89
C THR A 111 18.31 4.89 6.31
N ARG A 112 17.69 5.76 7.10
CA ARG A 112 17.35 7.12 6.70
C ARG A 112 17.65 8.10 7.83
N ARG A 113 18.31 9.20 7.50
CA ARG A 113 18.43 10.34 8.40
C ARG A 113 17.17 11.19 8.27
N ILE A 114 16.47 11.37 9.38
CA ILE A 114 15.20 12.07 9.45
C ILE A 114 15.42 13.42 10.11
N PHE A 115 14.89 14.46 9.47
CA PHE A 115 14.87 15.82 9.98
C PHE A 115 13.43 16.19 10.32
N GLU A 116 13.19 16.49 11.59
CA GLU A 116 11.92 17.01 12.07
C GLU A 116 12.04 18.46 12.49
N GLY A 117 11.41 19.32 11.69
CA GLY A 117 11.01 20.65 12.12
C GLY A 117 9.65 20.64 12.81
N GLY A 118 9.29 21.78 13.39
CA GLY A 118 7.97 22.02 13.98
C GLY A 118 7.94 21.76 15.48
N SER A 119 6.74 21.51 16.01
CA SER A 119 6.53 21.40 17.46
C SER A 119 7.22 20.18 18.05
N GLN A 120 7.76 20.36 19.25
CA GLN A 120 8.17 19.28 20.15
C GLN A 120 6.97 18.42 20.57
N GLY A 121 7.26 17.27 21.17
CA GLY A 121 6.26 16.37 21.73
C GLY A 121 6.13 15.06 20.95
N GLU A 122 5.06 14.36 21.25
CA GLU A 122 4.82 13.01 20.77
C GLU A 122 4.39 12.98 19.29
N LYS A 123 5.00 12.07 18.54
CA LYS A 123 4.74 11.84 17.11
C LYS A 123 4.78 10.35 16.80
N LEU A 124 4.25 9.98 15.64
CA LEU A 124 4.38 8.63 15.10
C LEU A 124 5.31 8.66 13.89
N LEU A 125 6.30 7.77 13.83
CA LEU A 125 6.99 7.45 12.59
C LEU A 125 6.29 6.25 11.95
N VAL A 126 5.90 6.39 10.69
CA VAL A 126 5.08 5.41 9.99
C VAL A 126 5.81 4.98 8.71
N LEU A 127 5.85 3.67 8.47
CA LEU A 127 6.26 3.08 7.21
C LEU A 127 5.03 2.76 6.38
N LEU A 128 4.84 3.54 5.31
CA LEU A 128 3.72 3.41 4.38
C LEU A 128 4.16 2.60 3.18
N ILE A 129 3.35 1.66 2.72
CA ILE A 129 3.47 1.04 1.40
C ILE A 129 2.32 1.58 0.55
N VAL A 130 2.65 2.17 -0.58
CA VAL A 130 1.71 2.93 -1.42
C VAL A 130 1.73 2.43 -2.86
N ASP A 131 0.62 2.66 -3.56
CA ASP A 131 0.52 2.47 -5.00
C ASP A 131 1.10 3.67 -5.78
N LYS A 132 1.15 3.55 -7.11
CA LYS A 132 1.63 4.61 -8.01
C LYS A 132 0.80 5.90 -7.92
N THR A 133 -0.50 5.80 -7.67
CA THR A 133 -1.40 6.95 -7.59
C THR A 133 -1.07 7.79 -6.36
N THR A 134 -0.97 7.14 -5.20
CA THR A 134 -0.63 7.76 -3.92
C THR A 134 0.81 8.26 -3.93
N ASN A 135 1.75 7.53 -4.54
CA ASN A 135 3.11 8.01 -4.75
C ASN A 135 3.14 9.35 -5.49
N ARG A 136 2.37 9.47 -6.57
CA ARG A 136 2.27 10.72 -7.33
C ARG A 136 1.67 11.86 -6.50
N GLN A 137 0.72 11.57 -5.61
CA GLN A 137 0.18 12.59 -4.70
C GLN A 137 1.25 13.11 -3.74
N ILE A 138 2.10 12.21 -3.20
CA ILE A 138 3.22 12.58 -2.33
C ILE A 138 4.25 13.42 -3.11
N GLU A 139 4.59 13.02 -4.33
CA GLU A 139 5.51 13.77 -5.21
C GLU A 139 4.98 15.18 -5.51
N ASN A 140 3.71 15.30 -5.89
CA ASN A 140 3.07 16.59 -6.13
C ASN A 140 3.02 17.46 -4.86
N TRP A 141 2.82 16.84 -3.69
CA TRP A 141 2.86 17.54 -2.41
C TRP A 141 4.25 18.13 -2.15
N PHE A 142 5.34 17.38 -2.42
CA PHE A 142 6.70 17.90 -2.31
C PHE A 142 6.96 19.04 -3.29
N GLU A 143 6.56 18.89 -4.56
CA GLU A 143 6.73 19.93 -5.57
C GLU A 143 6.04 21.24 -5.15
N SER A 144 4.77 21.15 -4.73
CA SER A 144 4.03 22.31 -4.26
C SER A 144 4.65 22.92 -2.99
N SER A 145 5.05 22.09 -2.04
CA SER A 145 5.61 22.55 -0.76
C SER A 145 6.95 23.25 -0.92
N ARG A 146 7.82 22.74 -1.80
CA ARG A 146 9.08 23.39 -2.16
C ARG A 146 8.85 24.73 -2.85
N ARG A 147 7.86 24.81 -3.75
CA ARG A 147 7.52 26.05 -4.47
C ARG A 147 7.02 27.14 -3.53
N THR A 148 6.28 26.79 -2.47
CA THR A 148 5.73 27.76 -1.51
C THR A 148 6.61 27.98 -0.29
N GLY A 149 7.61 27.12 -0.05
CA GLY A 149 8.40 27.11 1.18
C GLY A 149 7.62 26.64 2.41
N SER A 150 6.45 26.04 2.23
CA SER A 150 5.56 25.60 3.30
C SER A 150 5.24 24.11 3.14
N PHE A 151 5.37 23.34 4.21
CA PHE A 151 5.15 21.90 4.24
C PHE A 151 3.95 21.56 5.14
N PRO A 152 2.71 21.91 4.74
CA PRO A 152 1.53 21.53 5.50
C PRO A 152 1.37 20.01 5.48
N GLY A 153 0.98 19.40 6.59
CA GLY A 153 0.72 17.96 6.62
C GLY A 153 -0.37 17.57 5.61
N MET A 154 -0.18 16.44 4.93
CA MET A 154 -1.13 15.96 3.92
C MET A 154 -2.02 14.85 4.46
N ARG A 155 -3.21 14.72 3.88
CA ARG A 155 -4.04 13.51 4.00
C ARG A 155 -3.73 12.59 2.84
N LEU A 156 -3.60 11.29 3.10
CA LEU A 156 -3.40 10.29 2.06
C LEU A 156 -4.77 9.90 1.47
N GLY A 157 -4.92 9.97 0.14
CA GLY A 157 -6.15 9.60 -0.56
C GLY A 157 -5.89 8.51 -1.58
N GLY A 158 -6.02 7.23 -1.19
CA GLY A 158 -5.74 6.11 -2.08
C GLY A 158 -5.51 4.80 -1.32
N ILE A 159 -5.02 3.77 -2.02
CA ILE A 159 -4.61 2.51 -1.36
C ILE A 159 -3.28 2.76 -0.66
N THR A 160 -3.33 2.76 0.66
CA THR A 160 -2.16 2.87 1.52
C THR A 160 -2.23 1.77 2.58
N THR A 161 -1.12 1.05 2.73
CA THR A 161 -0.94 0.10 3.83
C THR A 161 0.08 0.68 4.80
N THR A 162 -0.33 0.89 6.06
CA THR A 162 0.63 1.12 7.15
C THR A 162 1.30 -0.21 7.47
N ALA A 163 2.56 -0.36 7.06
CA ALA A 163 3.33 -1.59 7.27
C ALA A 163 3.89 -1.67 8.69
N ALA A 164 4.27 -0.53 9.26
CA ALA A 164 4.71 -0.41 10.65
C ALA A 164 4.50 1.03 11.13
N GLU A 165 4.33 1.19 12.44
CA GLU A 165 4.37 2.48 13.11
C GLU A 165 5.07 2.35 14.45
N ILE A 166 5.72 3.43 14.87
CA ILE A 166 6.32 3.56 16.19
C ILE A 166 6.07 4.95 16.75
N ARG A 167 5.94 5.04 18.07
CA ARG A 167 5.84 6.31 18.79
C ARG A 167 7.21 6.82 19.18
N PHE A 168 7.41 8.12 19.07
CA PHE A 168 8.62 8.78 19.57
C PHE A 168 8.28 10.18 20.09
N THR A 169 9.16 10.71 20.92
CA THR A 169 9.05 12.08 21.44
C THR A 169 10.15 12.94 20.83
N LEU A 170 9.78 14.05 20.20
CA LEU A 170 10.73 15.04 19.69
C LEU A 170 11.08 16.05 20.80
N ARG A 171 12.37 16.23 21.07
CA ARG A 171 12.92 17.24 22.01
C ARG A 171 13.55 18.43 21.31
#